data_AF-A0A8X6KM82-F1
#
_entry.id   AF-A0A8X6KM82-F1
#
_cell.length_a   1.000
_cell.length_b   1.000
_cell.length_c   1.000
_cell.angle_alpha   90.00
_cell.angle_beta   90.00
_cell.angle_gamma   90.00
#
_symmetry.space_group_name_H-M   'P 1'
#
loop_
_entity.id
_entity.type
_entity.pdbx_description
1 polymer ?
#
loop_
_entity_poly.entity_id
_entity_poly.type
_entity_poly.pdbx_seq_one_letter_code
_entity_poly.pdbx_strand_id
1 'polypeptide(L)'
;MSPELNDEQKSQLAELLRTFSGIFTKTDKSATTGTNGKHRIHTGNHAPINQRAYRVSPTERRIVHNEVQKILEKSIIQPSESPLSSPVVLVREKRGKLAFLRRLLQTQ
;
A
#
# COMPACT_ATOMS: atom_id res chain seq x y z
N MET A 1 4.76 7.25 -33.31
CA MET A 1 3.57 7.90 -32.71
C MET A 1 2.36 7.27 -33.36
N SER A 2 1.55 6.52 -32.61
CA SER A 2 0.38 5.80 -33.15
C SER A 2 -0.82 6.12 -32.27
N PRO A 3 -2.05 5.98 -32.80
CA PRO A 3 -2.65 6.79 -33.84
C PRO A 3 -3.93 7.44 -33.29
N GLU A 4 -4.44 8.49 -33.94
CA GLU A 4 -5.70 9.10 -33.50
C GLU A 4 -6.86 8.11 -33.65
N LEU A 5 -7.63 7.95 -32.57
CA LEU A 5 -8.81 7.07 -32.52
C LEU A 5 -9.88 7.60 -33.47
N ASN A 6 -10.45 6.73 -34.30
CA ASN A 6 -11.63 7.06 -35.09
C ASN A 6 -12.87 7.18 -34.19
N ASP A 7 -13.91 7.89 -34.62
CA ASP A 7 -15.07 8.21 -33.78
C ASP A 7 -15.84 6.96 -33.32
N GLU A 8 -15.88 5.92 -34.17
CA GLU A 8 -16.39 4.59 -33.82
C GLU A 8 -15.62 3.97 -32.63
N GLN A 9 -14.29 4.08 -32.65
CA GLN A 9 -13.42 3.51 -31.61
C GLN A 9 -13.51 4.31 -30.31
N LYS A 10 -13.70 5.64 -30.38
CA LYS A 10 -13.98 6.47 -29.21
C LYS A 10 -15.29 6.09 -28.56
N SER A 11 -16.32 5.82 -29.36
CA SER A 11 -17.63 5.36 -28.87
C SER A 11 -17.53 4.01 -28.15
N GLN A 12 -16.88 3.03 -28.77
CA GLN A 12 -16.63 1.71 -28.17
C GLN A 12 -15.79 1.80 -26.88
N LEU A 13 -14.77 2.64 -26.86
CA LEU A 13 -13.95 2.87 -25.68
C LEU A 13 -14.75 3.53 -24.55
N ALA A 14 -15.58 4.52 -24.87
CA ALA A 14 -16.44 5.19 -23.88
C ALA A 14 -17.46 4.22 -23.26
N GLU A 15 -18.04 3.34 -24.08
CA GLU A 15 -18.94 2.30 -23.61
C GLU A 15 -18.24 1.27 -22.71
N LEU A 16 -17.01 0.87 -23.08
CA LEU A 16 -16.19 -0.03 -22.27
C LEU A 16 -15.83 0.60 -20.92
N LEU A 17 -15.35 1.85 -20.93
CA LEU A 17 -15.01 2.59 -19.72
C LEU A 17 -16.23 2.82 -18.82
N ARG A 18 -17.42 3.02 -19.41
CA ARG A 18 -18.68 3.12 -18.67
C ARG A 18 -19.06 1.78 -18.03
N THR A 19 -19.00 0.69 -18.81
CA THR A 19 -19.32 -0.68 -18.36
C THR A 19 -18.42 -1.11 -17.21
N PHE A 20 -17.11 -0.82 -17.29
CA PHE A 20 -16.14 -1.20 -16.28
C PHE A 20 -15.78 -0.07 -15.31
N SER A 21 -16.58 1.00 -15.28
CA SER A 21 -16.33 2.18 -14.43
C SER A 21 -16.19 1.85 -12.94
N GLY A 22 -16.84 0.78 -12.47
CA GLY A 22 -16.75 0.28 -11.09
C GLY A 22 -15.45 -0.45 -10.75
N ILE A 23 -14.66 -0.86 -11.74
CA ILE A 23 -13.33 -1.50 -11.53
C ILE A 23 -12.25 -0.43 -11.37
N PHE A 24 -12.43 0.74 -12.00
CA PHE A 24 -11.47 1.83 -11.95
C PHE A 24 -11.65 2.65 -10.67
N THR A 25 -10.69 2.54 -9.76
CA THR A 25 -10.65 3.40 -8.58
C THR A 25 -10.09 4.78 -8.97
N LYS A 26 -10.95 5.80 -8.99
CA LYS A 26 -10.55 7.21 -9.24
C LYS A 26 -9.66 7.82 -8.16
N THR A 27 -9.49 7.14 -7.04
CA THR A 27 -8.77 7.63 -5.86
C THR A 27 -7.94 6.49 -5.27
N ASP A 28 -6.85 6.83 -4.57
CA ASP A 28 -6.05 5.92 -3.73
C ASP A 28 -6.87 5.36 -2.53
N LYS A 29 -8.18 5.22 -2.66
CA LYS A 29 -8.97 4.37 -1.80
C LYS A 29 -8.45 2.97 -2.05
N SER A 30 -7.78 2.43 -1.04
CA SER A 30 -7.39 1.03 -1.02
C SER A 30 -8.64 0.25 -1.37
N ALA A 31 -8.63 -0.38 -2.55
CA ALA A 31 -9.63 -1.36 -2.88
C ALA A 31 -9.43 -2.49 -1.88
N THR A 32 -10.11 -2.42 -0.74
CA THR A 32 -10.46 -3.61 0.02
C THR A 32 -11.46 -4.35 -0.86
N THR A 33 -10.95 -4.98 -1.92
CA THR A 33 -11.68 -5.96 -2.70
C THR A 33 -12.23 -6.95 -1.69
N GLY A 34 -13.56 -7.12 -1.68
CA GLY A 34 -14.34 -7.81 -0.66
C GLY A 34 -14.06 -9.30 -0.53
N THR A 35 -12.82 -9.71 -0.35
CA THR A 35 -12.45 -11.04 0.11
C THR A 35 -12.46 -11.02 1.63
N ASN A 36 -13.57 -11.44 2.24
CA ASN A 36 -13.69 -11.72 3.68
C ASN A 36 -12.81 -12.92 4.14
N GLY A 37 -11.79 -13.28 3.37
CA GLY A 37 -10.86 -14.35 3.71
C GLY A 37 -9.87 -13.88 4.76
N LYS A 38 -9.97 -14.44 5.96
CA LYS A 38 -8.92 -14.27 6.99
C LYS A 38 -7.73 -15.14 6.61
N HIS A 39 -6.60 -14.52 6.30
CA HIS A 39 -5.36 -15.25 6.06
C HIS A 39 -4.60 -15.47 7.37
N ARG A 40 -4.24 -16.72 7.68
CA ARG A 40 -3.39 -17.06 8.83
C ARG A 40 -1.99 -17.41 8.33
N ILE A 41 -1.01 -16.65 8.80
CA ILE A 41 0.42 -16.95 8.57
C ILE A 41 0.88 -17.93 9.65
N HIS A 42 1.39 -19.08 9.22
CA HIS A 42 1.93 -20.11 10.11
C HIS A 42 3.42 -19.88 10.36
N THR A 43 3.79 -19.43 11.56
CA THR A 43 5.20 -19.16 11.95
C THR A 43 5.89 -20.38 12.60
N GLY A 44 5.25 -21.56 12.62
CA GLY A 44 5.83 -22.79 13.19
C GLY A 44 6.22 -22.63 14.67
N ASN A 45 7.36 -23.23 15.06
CA ASN A 45 7.92 -23.15 16.41
C ASN A 45 8.98 -22.04 16.57
N HIS A 46 8.99 -21.04 15.68
CA HIS A 46 9.99 -19.97 15.74
C HIS A 46 9.67 -18.97 16.86
N ALA A 47 10.71 -18.56 17.60
CA ALA A 47 10.57 -17.55 18.64
C ALA A 47 10.14 -16.18 18.05
N PRO A 48 9.38 -15.37 18.80
CA PRO A 48 8.97 -14.06 18.33
C PRO A 48 10.16 -13.14 18.03
N ILE A 49 10.17 -12.55 16.84
CA ILE A 49 11.17 -11.55 16.44
C ILE A 49 10.66 -10.15 16.81
N ASN A 50 11.30 -9.52 17.79
CA ASN A 50 11.03 -8.13 18.17
C ASN A 50 12.25 -7.26 17.82
N GLN A 51 12.16 -6.57 16.67
CA GLN A 51 13.22 -5.70 16.20
C GLN A 51 12.97 -4.24 16.58
N ARG A 52 14.02 -3.58 17.07
CA ARG A 52 14.00 -2.15 17.39
C ARG A 52 13.87 -1.32 16.11
N ALA A 53 13.03 -0.28 16.15
CA ALA A 53 12.95 0.71 15.09
C ALA A 53 14.31 1.40 14.87
N TYR A 54 14.66 1.65 13.60
CA TYR A 54 15.88 2.37 13.24
C TYR A 54 15.81 3.84 13.69
N ARG A 55 16.99 4.42 13.96
CA ARG A 55 17.10 5.86 14.17
C ARG A 55 16.84 6.57 12.85
N VAL A 56 15.92 7.54 12.88
CA VAL A 56 15.55 8.38 11.74
C VAL A 56 15.70 9.85 12.13
N SER A 57 16.01 10.69 11.15
CA SER A 57 16.04 12.14 11.34
C SER A 57 14.63 12.70 11.67
N PRO A 58 14.52 13.91 12.26
CA PRO A 58 13.23 14.53 12.54
C PRO A 58 12.34 14.68 11.29
N THR A 59 12.94 15.01 10.15
CA THR A 59 12.25 15.15 8.85
C THR A 59 11.66 13.81 8.40
N GLU A 60 12.44 12.75 8.47
CA GLU A 60 12.01 11.39 8.13
C GLU A 60 10.90 10.91 9.05
N ARG A 61 11.02 11.18 10.36
CA ARG A 61 9.99 10.83 11.35
C ARG A 61 8.64 11.46 11.02
N ARG A 62 8.62 12.71 10.58
CA ARG A 62 7.40 13.41 10.15
C ARG A 62 6.79 12.75 8.90
N ILE A 63 7.62 12.34 7.95
CA ILE A 63 7.15 11.62 6.76
C ILE A 63 6.53 10.28 7.16
N VAL A 64 7.22 9.48 7.98
CA VAL A 64 6.70 8.20 8.49
C VAL A 64 5.37 8.41 9.20
N HIS A 65 5.28 9.39 10.09
CA HIS A 65 4.05 9.68 10.82
C HIS A 65 2.89 10.02 9.88
N ASN A 66 3.11 10.92 8.93
CA ASN A 66 2.08 11.32 7.97
C ASN A 66 1.60 10.14 7.10
N GLU A 67 2.51 9.28 6.65
CA GLU A 67 2.14 8.09 5.88
C GLU A 67 1.37 7.08 6.73
N VAL A 68 1.79 6.84 7.97
CA VAL A 68 1.09 5.98 8.93
C VAL A 68 -0.33 6.49 9.18
N GLN A 69 -0.52 7.79 9.38
CA GLN A 69 -1.86 8.37 9.55
C GLN A 69 -2.73 8.15 8.31
N LYS A 70 -2.21 8.37 7.10
CA LYS A 70 -2.97 8.12 5.86
C LYS A 70 -3.43 6.67 5.71
N ILE A 71 -2.59 5.69 6.04
CA ILE A 71 -2.97 4.27 5.94
C ILE A 71 -3.86 3.81 7.11
N LEU A 72 -3.79 4.50 8.25
CA LEU A 72 -4.68 4.30 9.39
C LEU A 72 -6.10 4.84 9.07
N GLU A 73 -6.20 6.05 8.51
CA GLU A 73 -7.46 6.65 8.03
C GLU A 73 -8.13 5.79 6.96
N LYS A 74 -7.33 5.15 6.09
CA LYS A 74 -7.81 4.19 5.09
C LYS A 74 -8.21 2.83 5.68
N SER A 75 -8.10 2.63 6.99
CA SER A 75 -8.40 1.37 7.69
C SER A 75 -7.62 0.16 7.17
N ILE A 76 -6.42 0.39 6.62
CA ILE A 76 -5.53 -0.68 6.13
C ILE A 76 -4.75 -1.29 7.30
N ILE A 77 -4.42 -0.49 8.30
CA ILE A 77 -3.70 -0.89 9.52
C ILE A 77 -4.52 -0.54 10.77
N GLN A 78 -4.17 -1.16 11.89
CA GLN A 78 -4.73 -0.85 13.21
C GLN A 78 -3.63 -0.92 14.29
N PRO A 79 -3.77 -0.21 15.42
CA PRO A 79 -2.92 -0.39 16.57
C PRO A 79 -3.01 -1.85 17.08
N SER A 80 -1.86 -2.43 17.42
CA SER A 80 -1.82 -3.77 18.01
C SER A 80 -0.61 -3.91 18.94
N GLU A 81 -0.77 -4.73 19.96
CA GLU A 81 0.32 -5.15 20.84
C GLU A 81 0.72 -6.57 20.43
N SER A 82 1.81 -6.69 19.67
CA SER A 82 2.31 -7.98 19.17
C SER A 82 3.70 -8.27 19.73
N PRO A 83 4.00 -9.53 20.09
CA PRO A 83 5.37 -9.93 20.41
C PRO A 83 6.29 -9.88 19.18
N LEU A 84 5.72 -9.71 17.97
CA LEU A 84 6.44 -9.53 16.72
C LEU A 84 6.50 -8.05 16.33
N SER A 85 7.70 -7.54 16.10
CA SER A 85 7.93 -6.17 15.63
C SER A 85 8.98 -6.14 14.53
N SER A 86 8.72 -5.37 13.48
CA SER A 86 9.64 -5.16 12.36
C SER A 86 9.82 -3.66 12.13
N PRO A 87 11.05 -3.16 11.94
CA PRO A 87 11.30 -1.75 11.72
C PRO A 87 10.77 -1.32 10.36
N VAL A 88 10.33 -0.06 10.29
CA VAL A 88 9.90 0.58 9.05
C VAL A 88 11.10 1.28 8.39
N VAL A 89 11.22 1.14 7.07
CA VAL A 89 12.24 1.83 6.28
C VAL A 89 11.58 2.71 5.24
N LEU A 90 12.07 3.95 5.13
CA LEU A 90 11.70 4.90 4.08
C LEU A 90 12.47 4.59 2.81
N VAL A 91 11.77 4.23 1.74
CA VAL A 91 12.40 4.01 0.42
C VAL A 91 12.02 5.16 -0.50
N ARG A 92 13.01 5.89 -1.02
CA ARG A 92 12.77 6.97 -2.00
C ARG A 92 12.37 6.36 -3.33
N GLU A 93 11.18 6.70 -3.82
CA GLU A 93 10.74 6.28 -5.15
C GLU A 93 11.41 7.12 -6.25
N LYS A 94 11.72 6.49 -7.38
CA LYS A 94 12.45 7.10 -8.52
C LYS A 94 11.77 8.35 -9.11
N ARG A 95 10.47 8.58 -8.86
CA ARG A 95 9.69 9.71 -9.41
C ARG A 95 9.51 10.89 -8.44
N GLY A 96 10.29 10.95 -7.36
CA GLY A 96 10.32 12.10 -6.44
C GLY A 96 9.07 12.29 -5.57
N LYS A 97 8.00 11.52 -5.80
CA LYS A 97 6.83 11.47 -4.91
C LYS A 97 7.00 10.35 -3.90
N LEU A 98 7.03 10.79 -2.64
CA LEU A 98 6.86 10.05 -1.38
C LEU A 98 7.73 8.82 -1.13
N ALA A 99 8.29 8.79 0.07
CA ALA A 99 9.00 7.63 0.55
C ALA A 99 7.99 6.54 0.93
N PHE A 100 8.08 5.38 0.28
CA PHE A 100 7.25 4.22 0.61
C PHE A 100 7.75 3.60 1.92
N LEU A 101 6.83 3.32 2.85
CA LEU A 101 7.14 2.60 4.08
C LEU A 101 7.17 1.10 3.77
N ARG A 102 8.37 0.53 3.71
CA ARG A 102 8.53 -0.93 3.58
C ARG A 102 8.71 -1.55 4.97
N ARG A 103 7.91 -2.57 5.27
CA ARG A 103 8.22 -3.53 6.34
C ARG A 103 9.37 -4.42 5.85
N LEU A 104 10.51 -4.37 6.52
CA LEU A 104 11.53 -5.40 6.34
C LEU A 104 11.08 -6.66 7.08
N LEU A 105 10.53 -7.61 6.34
CA LEU A 105 10.46 -8.99 6.82
C LEU A 105 11.85 -9.58 6.64
N GLN A 106 12.57 -9.78 7.73
CA GLN A 106 13.69 -10.71 7.71
C GLN A 106 13.08 -12.11 7.77
N THR A 107 12.88 -12.71 6.60
CA THR A 107 12.63 -14.15 6.50
C THR A 107 13.96 -14.86 6.74
N GLN A 108 13.98 -15.78 7.70
CA GLN A 108 15.03 -16.79 7.83
C GLN A 108 14.83 -17.84 6.74
#